data_AF-A0A3M2W9H5-F1
#
_entry.id   AF-A0A3M2W9H5-F1
#
_cell.length_a   1.000
_cell.length_b   1.000
_cell.length_c   1.000
_cell.angle_alpha   90.00
_cell.angle_beta   90.00
_cell.angle_gamma   90.00
#
_symmetry.space_group_name_H-M   'P 1'
#
loop_
_entity.id
_entity.type
_entity.pdbx_description
1 polymer ?
#
loop_
_entity_poly.entity_id
_entity_poly.type
_entity_poly.pdbx_seq_one_letter_code
_entity_poly.pdbx_strand_id
1 'polypeptide(L)'
;MAKVADPVEPKAGPTHIEFASNQTHLMLAQLGIDRNDPDYAALTVGNSVLGGGGFGSRLMTEVREKRGLTYGVSSGFTAMQVAGPFMIGLQTRAEMSENTLKLVQDIVRNFLASGPTQKELDDVKRELTGSFPLTAASNSAIVGQLGAIGFYDLPLTYLEDYIAAAQSVTVEQVKAAMSKHLSADKMVIVSVGPTVEQKPLPAPTDKPVRQPLGSRNTDGQSTSEGP
;
A
#
# COMPACT_ATOMS: atom_id res chain seq x y z
N MET A 1 5.25 2.98 30.16
CA MET A 1 6.54 3.20 29.46
C MET A 1 6.87 4.69 29.47
N ALA A 2 8.15 5.08 29.31
CA ALA A 2 8.52 6.49 29.21
C ALA A 2 7.90 7.13 27.95
N LYS A 3 7.47 8.39 28.03
CA LYS A 3 6.90 9.13 26.90
C LYS A 3 7.98 9.35 25.85
N VAL A 4 7.83 8.72 24.68
CA VAL A 4 8.68 8.97 23.51
C VAL A 4 8.35 10.38 22.99
N ALA A 5 9.38 11.14 22.63
CA ALA A 5 9.20 12.48 22.09
C ALA A 5 8.55 12.42 20.70
N ASP A 6 7.70 13.39 20.40
CA ASP A 6 7.06 13.48 19.09
C ASP A 6 8.11 13.71 17.99
N PRO A 7 7.92 13.10 16.81
CA PRO A 7 8.85 13.25 15.70
C PRO A 7 8.78 14.67 15.11
N VAL A 8 9.93 15.14 14.64
CA VAL A 8 10.00 16.41 13.90
C VAL A 8 9.50 16.19 12.48
N GLU A 9 8.63 17.07 11.98
CA GLU A 9 8.14 17.00 10.61
C GLU A 9 9.33 17.13 9.64
N PRO A 10 9.55 16.15 8.74
CA PRO A 10 10.67 16.19 7.82
C PRO A 10 10.44 17.25 6.73
N LYS A 11 11.53 17.80 6.20
CA LYS A 11 11.45 18.75 5.08
C LYS A 11 11.03 18.00 3.81
N ALA A 12 9.84 18.33 3.30
CA ALA A 12 9.35 17.81 2.02
C ALA A 12 10.29 18.19 0.86
N GLY A 13 10.35 17.33 -0.15
CA GLY A 13 11.11 17.58 -1.37
C GLY A 13 11.85 16.36 -1.90
N PRO A 14 12.35 16.46 -3.15
CA PRO A 14 13.09 15.39 -3.79
C PRO A 14 14.57 15.36 -3.37
N THR A 15 15.10 14.17 -3.20
CA THR A 15 16.52 13.85 -3.09
C THR A 15 16.83 12.73 -4.07
N HIS A 16 17.81 12.94 -4.94
CA HIS A 16 18.29 11.91 -5.85
C HIS A 16 19.65 11.37 -5.40
N ILE A 17 19.81 10.05 -5.45
CA ILE A 17 21.06 9.36 -5.18
C ILE A 17 21.47 8.64 -6.47
N GLU A 18 22.58 9.08 -7.04
CA GLU A 18 23.12 8.50 -8.27
C GLU A 18 23.53 7.04 -8.03
N PHE A 19 23.04 6.14 -8.87
CA PHE A 19 23.35 4.71 -8.78
C PHE A 19 23.30 4.05 -10.17
N ALA A 20 24.37 3.36 -10.55
CA ALA A 20 24.47 2.71 -11.86
C ALA A 20 23.52 1.49 -11.95
N SER A 21 22.39 1.67 -12.64
CA SER A 21 21.34 0.65 -12.82
C SER A 21 20.51 0.95 -14.07
N ASN A 22 19.76 -0.01 -14.60
CA ASN A 22 18.75 0.25 -15.64
C ASN A 22 17.39 0.69 -15.05
N GLN A 23 17.28 0.69 -13.72
CA GLN A 23 16.07 0.96 -12.98
C GLN A 23 16.32 2.02 -11.90
N THR A 24 15.26 2.76 -11.57
CA THR A 24 15.25 3.72 -10.47
C THR A 24 14.26 3.24 -9.41
N HIS A 25 14.73 3.16 -8.16
CA HIS A 25 13.87 3.00 -6.99
C HIS A 25 13.30 4.37 -6.61
N LEU A 26 12.00 4.41 -6.35
CA LEU A 26 11.28 5.60 -5.93
C LEU A 26 10.64 5.30 -4.57
N MET A 27 10.92 6.14 -3.59
CA MET A 27 10.29 6.09 -2.28
C MET A 27 9.73 7.46 -1.95
N LEU A 28 8.46 7.51 -1.60
CA LEU A 28 7.78 8.70 -1.12
C LEU A 28 7.35 8.44 0.31
N ALA A 29 7.61 9.38 1.21
CA ALA A 29 7.27 9.24 2.62
C ALA A 29 6.80 10.55 3.22
N GLN A 30 5.90 10.47 4.19
CA GLN A 30 5.58 11.58 5.08
C GLN A 30 5.26 11.02 6.48
N LEU A 31 5.12 11.92 7.45
CA LEU A 31 4.64 11.52 8.75
C LEU A 31 3.20 11.01 8.63
N GLY A 32 2.94 9.83 9.18
CA GLY A 32 1.63 9.19 9.23
C GLY A 32 1.04 9.33 10.63
N ILE A 33 0.66 8.20 11.23
CA ILE A 33 -0.09 8.15 12.49
C ILE A 33 0.65 7.38 13.58
N ASP A 34 0.29 7.65 14.83
CA ASP A 34 0.59 6.74 15.93
C ASP A 34 -0.42 5.58 15.98
N ARG A 35 -0.16 4.60 16.84
CA ARG A 35 -0.95 3.36 16.90
C ARG A 35 -2.36 3.56 17.46
N ASN A 36 -2.57 4.59 18.27
CA ASN A 36 -3.81 4.89 18.98
C ASN A 36 -4.64 5.98 18.28
N ASP A 37 -4.25 6.39 17.06
CA ASP A 37 -4.99 7.37 16.28
C ASP A 37 -6.45 6.91 16.07
N PRO A 38 -7.45 7.76 16.35
CA PRO A 38 -8.87 7.39 16.22
C PRO A 38 -9.28 7.07 14.78
N ASP A 39 -8.54 7.56 13.78
CA ASP A 39 -8.80 7.30 12.37
C ASP A 39 -8.13 6.00 11.87
N TYR A 40 -7.45 5.23 12.73
CA TYR A 40 -6.64 4.06 12.36
C TYR A 40 -7.37 3.07 11.44
N ALA A 41 -8.63 2.73 11.74
CA ALA A 41 -9.43 1.83 10.91
C ALA A 41 -9.74 2.42 9.53
N ALA A 42 -10.15 3.69 9.48
CA ALA A 42 -10.45 4.39 8.23
C ALA A 42 -9.20 4.54 7.35
N LEU A 43 -8.05 4.83 7.94
CA LEU A 43 -6.76 4.95 7.27
C LEU A 43 -6.26 3.61 6.74
N THR A 44 -6.40 2.53 7.51
CA THR A 44 -5.99 1.19 7.08
C THR A 44 -6.83 0.71 5.90
N VAL A 45 -8.16 0.87 5.98
CA VAL A 45 -9.09 0.55 4.88
C VAL A 45 -8.81 1.43 3.65
N GLY A 46 -8.62 2.74 3.85
CA GLY A 46 -8.28 3.67 2.79
C GLY A 46 -6.95 3.33 2.10
N ASN A 47 -5.94 2.95 2.87
CA ASN A 47 -4.67 2.50 2.33
C ASN A 47 -4.81 1.22 1.51
N SER A 48 -5.64 0.26 1.92
CA SER A 48 -5.90 -0.94 1.12
C SER A 48 -6.44 -0.61 -0.28
N VAL A 49 -7.33 0.40 -0.38
CA VAL A 49 -7.79 0.90 -1.70
C VAL A 49 -6.67 1.59 -2.47
N LEU A 50 -5.86 2.42 -1.81
CA LEU A 50 -4.82 3.21 -2.45
C LEU A 50 -3.68 2.34 -3.02
N GLY A 51 -3.08 1.49 -2.19
CA GLY A 51 -1.88 0.72 -2.53
C GLY A 51 -1.54 -0.44 -1.61
N GLY A 52 -2.35 -0.72 -0.58
CA GLY A 52 -2.13 -1.79 0.39
C GLY A 52 -2.76 -3.13 -0.01
N GLY A 53 -3.84 -3.13 -0.80
CA GLY A 53 -4.62 -4.32 -1.17
C GLY A 53 -4.06 -5.12 -2.35
N GLY A 54 -2.76 -5.00 -2.64
CA GLY A 54 -2.15 -5.72 -3.77
C GLY A 54 -2.74 -5.31 -5.14
N PHE A 55 -3.02 -6.29 -6.00
CA PHE A 55 -3.38 -6.06 -7.41
C PHE A 55 -4.65 -5.22 -7.63
N GLY A 56 -5.61 -5.26 -6.71
CA GLY A 56 -6.85 -4.48 -6.82
C GLY A 56 -6.71 -3.01 -6.41
N SER A 57 -5.55 -2.59 -5.92
CA SER A 57 -5.33 -1.21 -5.44
C SER A 57 -5.13 -0.22 -6.59
N ARG A 58 -5.52 1.04 -6.38
CA ARG A 58 -5.42 2.09 -7.41
C ARG A 58 -4.00 2.26 -7.95
N LEU A 59 -2.99 2.22 -7.08
CA LEU A 59 -1.58 2.32 -7.49
C LEU A 59 -1.19 1.15 -8.39
N MET A 60 -1.56 -0.09 -8.04
CA MET A 60 -1.27 -1.25 -8.88
C MET A 60 -2.01 -1.18 -10.22
N THR A 61 -3.29 -0.83 -10.23
CA THR A 61 -4.06 -0.69 -11.47
C THR A 61 -3.47 0.39 -12.39
N GLU A 62 -3.21 1.59 -11.89
CA GLU A 62 -2.78 2.71 -12.75
C GLU A 62 -1.32 2.63 -13.21
N VAL A 63 -0.43 2.15 -12.34
CA VAL A 63 1.02 2.13 -12.62
C VAL A 63 1.45 0.81 -13.27
N ARG A 64 0.96 -0.32 -12.75
CA ARG A 64 1.34 -1.65 -13.25
C ARG A 64 0.40 -2.14 -14.34
N GLU A 65 -0.90 -2.20 -14.09
CA GLU A 65 -1.81 -2.88 -15.03
C GLU A 65 -2.05 -2.08 -16.30
N LYS A 66 -2.37 -0.79 -16.16
CA LYS A 66 -2.66 0.07 -17.32
C LYS A 66 -1.41 0.48 -18.09
N ARG A 67 -0.25 0.58 -17.43
CA ARG A 67 0.94 1.21 -18.04
C ARG A 67 2.21 0.35 -18.02
N GLY A 68 2.23 -0.77 -17.31
CA GLY A 68 3.38 -1.67 -17.26
C GLY A 68 4.66 -1.03 -16.74
N LEU A 69 4.57 0.01 -15.89
CA LEU A 69 5.72 0.81 -15.46
C LEU A 69 6.53 0.15 -14.35
N THR A 70 5.91 -0.73 -13.58
CA THR A 70 6.53 -1.43 -12.45
C THR A 70 6.04 -2.87 -12.38
N TYR A 71 6.82 -3.74 -11.74
CA TYR A 71 6.34 -5.05 -11.31
C TYR A 71 5.45 -4.95 -10.07
N GLY A 72 5.65 -3.95 -9.23
CA GLY A 72 4.90 -3.71 -8.00
C GLY A 72 5.03 -2.28 -7.49
N VAL A 73 3.94 -1.78 -6.94
CA VAL A 73 3.88 -0.52 -6.18
C VAL A 73 2.99 -0.77 -4.98
N SER A 74 3.40 -0.30 -3.82
CA SER A 74 2.63 -0.45 -2.59
C SER A 74 2.67 0.81 -1.74
N SER A 75 1.65 0.95 -0.89
CA SER A 75 1.59 1.99 0.12
C SER A 75 1.24 1.41 1.49
N GLY A 76 1.69 2.06 2.56
CA GLY A 76 1.42 1.59 3.91
C GLY A 76 1.67 2.63 4.99
N PHE A 77 0.86 2.57 6.04
CA PHE A 77 1.15 3.21 7.32
C PHE A 77 1.95 2.25 8.19
N THR A 78 3.02 2.74 8.80
CA THR A 78 3.70 2.05 9.89
C THR A 78 3.36 2.77 11.18
N ALA A 79 2.26 2.40 11.83
CA ALA A 79 1.82 3.05 13.05
C ALA A 79 2.71 2.62 14.25
N MET A 80 3.22 3.60 14.99
CA MET A 80 4.19 3.42 16.07
C MET A 80 3.70 4.08 17.37
N GLN A 81 4.54 4.12 18.42
CA GLN A 81 4.17 4.74 19.70
C GLN A 81 3.96 6.26 19.59
N VAL A 82 4.69 6.89 18.66
CA VAL A 82 4.44 8.24 18.14
C VAL A 82 4.15 8.12 16.65
N ALA A 83 3.84 9.23 15.98
CA ALA A 83 3.53 9.21 14.56
C ALA A 83 4.63 8.53 13.75
N GLY A 84 4.31 7.38 13.15
CA GLY A 84 5.22 6.64 12.29
C GLY A 84 5.00 7.00 10.82
N PRO A 85 5.84 6.52 9.88
CA PRO A 85 5.78 6.97 8.51
C PRO A 85 4.60 6.35 7.72
N PHE A 86 4.01 7.14 6.83
CA PHE A 86 3.30 6.65 5.64
C PHE A 86 4.28 6.62 4.47
N MET A 87 4.36 5.50 3.76
CA MET A 87 5.30 5.31 2.65
C MET A 87 4.64 4.75 1.41
N ILE A 88 5.13 5.16 0.24
CA ILE A 88 4.85 4.57 -1.07
C ILE A 88 6.19 4.15 -1.68
N GLY A 89 6.26 2.91 -2.17
CA GLY A 89 7.49 2.37 -2.76
C GLY A 89 7.22 1.69 -4.10
N LEU A 90 8.10 1.95 -5.07
CA LEU A 90 8.10 1.27 -6.37
C LEU A 90 9.48 1.33 -7.04
N GLN A 91 9.64 0.53 -8.08
CA GLN A 91 10.82 0.53 -8.93
C GLN A 91 10.39 0.54 -10.40
N THR A 92 11.00 1.40 -11.20
CA THR A 92 10.66 1.54 -12.63
C THR A 92 11.91 1.68 -13.48
N ARG A 93 11.77 1.67 -14.81
CA ARG A 93 12.88 1.93 -15.73
C ARG A 93 13.37 3.36 -15.52
N ALA A 94 14.68 3.57 -15.51
CA ALA A 94 15.26 4.87 -15.17
C ALA A 94 14.76 6.01 -16.07
N GLU A 95 14.62 5.73 -17.37
CA GLU A 95 14.08 6.65 -18.38
C GLU A 95 12.60 7.03 -18.18
N MET A 96 11.87 6.37 -17.28
CA MET A 96 10.45 6.68 -16.99
C MET A 96 10.24 7.21 -15.56
N SER A 97 11.30 7.35 -14.77
CA SER A 97 11.21 7.52 -13.32
C SER A 97 10.56 8.83 -12.90
N GLU A 98 10.92 9.96 -13.51
CA GLU A 98 10.34 11.26 -13.17
C GLU A 98 8.84 11.33 -13.48
N ASN A 99 8.45 10.82 -14.65
CA ASN A 99 7.05 10.85 -15.05
C ASN A 99 6.21 9.83 -14.28
N THR A 100 6.80 8.69 -13.90
CA THR A 100 6.15 7.72 -13.01
C THR A 100 5.94 8.30 -11.62
N LEU A 101 6.91 9.05 -11.09
CA LEU A 101 6.79 9.77 -9.82
C LEU A 101 5.60 10.75 -9.85
N LYS A 102 5.51 11.58 -10.90
CA LYS A 102 4.38 12.51 -11.09
C LYS A 102 3.04 11.78 -11.12
N LEU A 103 2.94 10.68 -11.88
CA LEU A 103 1.74 9.85 -11.92
C LEU A 103 1.33 9.34 -10.53
N VAL A 104 2.28 8.86 -9.73
CA VAL A 104 2.01 8.40 -8.35
C VAL A 104 1.48 9.55 -7.50
N GLN A 105 2.10 10.74 -7.57
CA GLN A 105 1.64 11.92 -6.84
C GLN A 105 0.23 12.33 -7.27
N ASP A 106 -0.09 12.27 -8.56
CA ASP A 106 -1.42 12.60 -9.09
C ASP A 106 -2.48 11.60 -8.61
N ILE A 107 -2.16 10.30 -8.58
CA ILE A 107 -3.06 9.27 -8.05
C ILE A 107 -3.37 9.55 -6.58
N VAL A 108 -2.35 9.85 -5.77
CA VAL A 108 -2.53 10.20 -4.36
C VAL A 108 -3.39 11.46 -4.23
N ARG A 109 -3.05 12.53 -4.95
CA ARG A 109 -3.80 13.80 -4.92
C ARG A 109 -5.27 13.60 -5.26
N ASN A 110 -5.55 12.84 -6.31
CA ASN A 110 -6.91 12.51 -6.73
C ASN A 110 -7.63 11.66 -5.68
N PHE A 111 -6.96 10.69 -5.07
CA PHE A 111 -7.53 9.85 -4.01
C PHE A 111 -7.88 10.68 -2.77
N LEU A 112 -7.00 11.60 -2.35
CA LEU A 112 -7.28 12.49 -1.22
C LEU A 112 -8.45 13.45 -1.51
N ALA A 113 -8.59 13.91 -2.77
CA ALA A 113 -9.66 14.82 -3.17
C ALA A 113 -11.03 14.12 -3.33
N SER A 114 -11.05 12.91 -3.89
CA SER A 114 -12.30 12.21 -4.23
C SER A 114 -12.69 11.10 -3.26
N GLY A 115 -11.73 10.51 -2.54
CA GLY A 115 -11.93 9.30 -1.74
C GLY A 115 -12.04 8.02 -2.57
N PRO A 116 -12.30 6.88 -1.91
CA PRO A 116 -12.66 5.64 -2.59
C PRO A 116 -14.07 5.74 -3.19
N THR A 117 -14.37 4.89 -4.17
CA THR A 117 -15.74 4.61 -4.57
C THR A 117 -16.38 3.61 -3.61
N GLN A 118 -17.71 3.53 -3.59
CA GLN A 118 -18.41 2.52 -2.78
C GLN A 118 -17.98 1.09 -3.14
N LYS A 119 -17.83 0.82 -4.44
CA LYS A 119 -17.37 -0.48 -4.93
C LYS A 119 -15.97 -0.85 -4.38
N GLU A 120 -15.02 0.08 -4.45
CA GLU A 120 -13.66 -0.17 -3.93
C GLU A 120 -13.68 -0.43 -2.42
N LEU A 121 -14.51 0.32 -1.68
CA LEU A 121 -14.67 0.12 -0.24
C LEU A 121 -15.26 -1.26 0.07
N ASP A 122 -16.32 -1.67 -0.62
CA ASP A 122 -16.97 -2.97 -0.43
C ASP A 122 -16.04 -4.13 -0.79
N ASP A 123 -15.23 -3.96 -1.84
CA ASP A 123 -14.23 -4.95 -2.26
C ASP A 123 -13.16 -5.16 -1.18
N VAL A 124 -12.63 -4.07 -0.61
CA VAL A 124 -11.67 -4.13 0.51
C VAL A 124 -12.29 -4.72 1.77
N LYS A 125 -13.52 -4.35 2.13
CA LYS A 125 -14.21 -4.92 3.30
C LYS A 125 -14.42 -6.42 3.18
N ARG A 126 -14.75 -6.91 1.97
CA ARG A 126 -14.90 -8.33 1.70
C ARG A 126 -13.57 -9.08 1.80
N GLU A 127 -12.49 -8.49 1.28
CA GLU A 127 -11.14 -9.05 1.41
C GLU A 127 -10.69 -9.13 2.88
N LEU A 128 -10.97 -8.08 3.67
CA LEU A 128 -10.67 -8.05 5.09
C LEU A 128 -11.38 -9.17 5.85
N THR A 129 -12.67 -9.38 5.59
CA THR A 129 -13.44 -10.48 6.21
C THR A 129 -12.87 -11.86 5.83
N GLY A 130 -12.44 -12.04 4.58
CA GLY A 130 -11.89 -13.31 4.11
C GLY A 130 -10.47 -13.61 4.64
N SER A 131 -9.66 -12.58 4.87
CA SER A 131 -8.27 -12.72 5.32
C SER A 131 -8.12 -12.71 6.84
N PHE A 132 -9.08 -12.16 7.58
CA PHE A 132 -8.99 -12.04 9.04
C PHE A 132 -8.71 -13.37 9.77
N PRO A 133 -9.39 -14.51 9.45
CA PRO A 133 -9.10 -15.78 10.12
C PRO A 133 -7.65 -16.23 9.99
N LEU A 134 -6.97 -15.83 8.91
CA LEU A 134 -5.55 -16.16 8.68
C LEU A 134 -4.63 -15.42 9.64
N THR A 135 -5.03 -14.25 10.14
CA THR A 135 -4.24 -13.43 11.07
C THR A 135 -4.14 -14.03 12.48
N ALA A 136 -4.96 -15.05 12.78
CA ALA A 136 -4.93 -15.82 14.02
C ALA A 136 -4.74 -17.33 13.76
N ALA A 137 -4.33 -17.73 12.55
CA ALA A 137 -4.26 -19.14 12.16
C ALA A 137 -3.03 -19.90 12.70
N SER A 138 -2.07 -19.21 13.33
CA SER A 138 -0.89 -19.83 13.94
C SER A 138 -0.57 -19.19 15.29
N ASN A 139 0.09 -19.97 16.17
CA ASN A 139 0.59 -19.46 17.45
C ASN A 139 1.55 -18.26 17.26
N SER A 140 2.33 -18.24 16.18
CA SER A 140 3.21 -17.12 15.85
C SER A 140 2.45 -15.85 15.48
N ALA A 141 1.34 -15.97 14.75
CA ALA A 141 0.49 -14.84 14.41
C ALA A 141 -0.24 -14.30 15.65
N ILE A 142 -0.79 -15.21 16.48
CA ILE A 142 -1.47 -14.86 17.74
C ILE A 142 -0.53 -14.13 18.70
N VAL A 143 0.69 -14.65 18.95
CA VAL A 143 1.63 -14.00 19.87
C VAL A 143 2.09 -12.64 19.34
N GLY A 144 2.19 -12.47 18.01
CA GLY A 144 2.48 -11.18 17.38
C GLY A 144 1.38 -10.14 17.66
N GLN A 145 0.12 -10.53 17.53
CA GLN A 145 -1.02 -9.66 17.84
C GLN A 145 -1.08 -9.30 19.32
N LEU A 146 -0.95 -10.29 20.21
CA LEU A 146 -0.93 -10.06 21.66
C LEU A 146 0.26 -9.18 22.09
N GLY A 147 1.41 -9.35 21.45
CA GLY A 147 2.58 -8.50 21.65
C GLY A 147 2.29 -7.04 21.28
N ALA A 148 1.65 -6.80 20.14
CA ALA A 148 1.24 -5.45 19.75
C ALA A 148 0.20 -4.86 20.70
N ILE A 149 -0.80 -5.64 21.13
CA ILE A 149 -1.82 -5.21 22.09
C ILE A 149 -1.17 -4.79 23.41
N GLY A 150 -0.28 -5.61 23.97
CA GLY A 150 0.41 -5.28 25.22
C GLY A 150 1.42 -4.14 25.08
N PHE A 151 2.15 -4.06 23.97
CA PHE A 151 3.18 -3.04 23.76
C PHE A 151 2.58 -1.64 23.57
N TYR A 152 1.49 -1.54 22.81
CA TYR A 152 0.82 -0.28 22.51
C TYR A 152 -0.33 0.07 23.48
N ASP A 153 -0.52 -0.74 24.53
CA ASP A 153 -1.57 -0.59 25.54
C ASP A 153 -2.98 -0.53 24.92
N LEU A 154 -3.23 -1.44 23.97
CA LEU A 154 -4.52 -1.54 23.28
C LEU A 154 -5.51 -2.32 24.15
N PRO A 155 -6.84 -2.08 23.99
CA PRO A 155 -7.85 -2.88 24.66
C PRO A 155 -7.70 -4.38 24.38
N LEU A 156 -8.04 -5.23 25.34
CA LEU A 156 -8.05 -6.69 25.11
C LEU A 156 -9.07 -7.13 24.06
N THR A 157 -10.07 -6.27 23.77
CA THR A 157 -11.07 -6.41 22.71
C THR A 157 -10.60 -5.88 21.35
N TYR A 158 -9.34 -5.46 21.23
CA TYR A 158 -8.83 -4.71 20.08
C TYR A 158 -9.07 -5.41 18.73
N LEU A 159 -8.96 -6.74 18.68
CA LEU A 159 -9.14 -7.48 17.42
C LEU A 159 -10.60 -7.40 16.95
N GLU A 160 -11.55 -7.64 17.85
CA GLU A 160 -12.99 -7.52 17.57
C GLU A 160 -13.37 -6.07 17.24
N ASP A 161 -12.90 -5.11 18.04
CA ASP A 161 -13.18 -3.69 17.86
C ASP A 161 -12.66 -3.18 16.52
N TYR A 162 -11.45 -3.61 16.11
CA TYR A 162 -10.87 -3.23 14.83
C TYR A 162 -11.70 -3.75 13.65
N ILE A 163 -12.14 -5.00 13.68
CA ILE A 163 -12.98 -5.56 12.61
C ILE A 163 -14.30 -4.79 12.53
N ALA A 164 -14.97 -4.60 13.66
CA ALA A 164 -16.24 -3.87 13.72
C ALA A 164 -16.07 -2.45 13.17
N ALA A 165 -15.01 -1.75 13.59
CA ALA A 165 -14.68 -0.42 13.09
C ALA A 165 -14.45 -0.45 11.58
N ALA A 166 -13.56 -1.32 11.07
CA ALA A 166 -13.23 -1.42 9.65
C ALA A 166 -14.46 -1.76 8.76
N GLN A 167 -15.37 -2.60 9.25
CA GLN A 167 -16.63 -2.92 8.55
C GLN A 167 -17.63 -1.76 8.58
N SER A 168 -17.60 -0.91 9.61
CA SER A 168 -18.51 0.24 9.72
C SER A 168 -18.08 1.49 8.94
N VAL A 169 -16.78 1.58 8.60
CA VAL A 169 -16.20 2.76 7.91
C VAL A 169 -16.94 3.10 6.61
N THR A 170 -17.27 4.38 6.41
CA THR A 170 -17.91 4.88 5.17
C THR A 170 -16.89 5.51 4.21
N VAL A 171 -17.30 5.73 2.96
CA VAL A 171 -16.49 6.43 1.95
C VAL A 171 -16.06 7.82 2.43
N GLU A 172 -16.98 8.55 3.05
CA GLU A 172 -16.75 9.89 3.57
C GLU A 172 -15.75 9.87 4.72
N GLN A 173 -15.83 8.88 5.61
CA GLN A 173 -14.87 8.71 6.70
C GLN A 173 -13.47 8.38 6.18
N VAL A 174 -13.35 7.49 5.18
CA VAL A 174 -12.05 7.22 4.53
C VAL A 174 -11.49 8.49 3.91
N LYS A 175 -12.30 9.22 3.13
CA LYS A 175 -11.87 10.47 2.48
C LYS A 175 -11.41 11.49 3.52
N ALA A 176 -12.20 11.71 4.56
CA ALA A 176 -11.89 12.67 5.62
C ALA A 176 -10.61 12.29 6.36
N ALA A 177 -10.46 11.04 6.78
CA ALA A 177 -9.27 10.54 7.46
C ALA A 177 -8.01 10.67 6.57
N MET A 178 -8.08 10.18 5.34
CA MET A 178 -6.92 10.19 4.43
C MET A 178 -6.48 11.62 4.11
N SER A 179 -7.41 12.54 3.83
CA SER A 179 -7.10 13.95 3.54
C SER A 179 -6.67 14.77 4.76
N LYS A 180 -7.08 14.37 5.96
CA LYS A 180 -6.62 14.96 7.23
C LYS A 180 -5.15 14.63 7.50
N HIS A 181 -4.75 13.39 7.23
CA HIS A 181 -3.44 12.87 7.63
C HIS A 181 -2.37 12.90 6.54
N LEU A 182 -2.77 12.92 5.27
CA LEU A 182 -1.82 12.86 4.14
C LEU A 182 -1.93 14.11 3.26
N SER A 183 -0.79 14.52 2.72
CA SER A 183 -0.72 15.48 1.61
C SER A 183 0.23 14.97 0.52
N ALA A 184 -0.18 15.10 -0.74
CA ALA A 184 0.67 14.77 -1.89
C ALA A 184 1.88 15.73 -2.02
N ASP A 185 1.78 16.94 -1.44
CA ASP A 185 2.80 18.00 -1.55
C ASP A 185 3.77 18.02 -0.36
N LYS A 186 3.48 17.27 0.71
CA LYS A 186 4.32 17.18 1.91
C LYS A 186 5.26 15.96 1.91
N MET A 187 5.35 15.24 0.79
CA MET A 187 6.17 14.03 0.74
C MET A 187 7.67 14.37 0.64
N VAL A 188 8.46 13.70 1.48
CA VAL A 188 9.88 13.47 1.26
C VAL A 188 10.00 12.42 0.16
N ILE A 189 10.76 12.72 -0.88
CA ILE A 189 10.90 11.83 -2.02
C ILE A 189 12.38 11.49 -2.17
N VAL A 190 12.69 10.19 -2.20
CA VAL A 190 14.02 9.68 -2.46
C VAL A 190 13.99 8.84 -3.72
N SER A 191 14.84 9.17 -4.69
CA SER A 191 15.05 8.38 -5.90
C SER A 191 16.49 7.85 -5.94
N VAL A 192 16.66 6.57 -6.29
CA VAL A 192 17.97 5.91 -6.39
C VAL A 192 18.07 5.20 -7.73
N GLY A 193 18.95 5.67 -8.61
CA GLY A 193 19.10 5.18 -9.99
C GLY A 193 20.02 6.10 -10.79
N PRO A 194 20.21 5.89 -12.10
CA PRO A 194 21.07 6.76 -12.89
C PRO A 194 20.32 8.04 -13.29
N THR A 195 21.06 9.14 -13.43
CA THR A 195 20.54 10.34 -14.11
C THR A 195 20.54 10.09 -15.62
N VAL A 196 19.34 9.99 -16.21
CA VAL A 196 19.14 9.70 -17.65
C VAL A 196 18.04 10.56 -18.26
N GLU A 197 18.06 10.71 -19.59
CA GLU A 197 16.99 11.37 -20.33
C GLU A 197 15.64 10.68 -20.08
N GLN A 198 14.62 11.49 -19.78
CA GLN A 198 13.29 11.00 -19.46
C GLN A 198 12.41 10.89 -20.71
N LYS A 199 11.63 9.82 -20.77
CA LYS A 199 10.66 9.52 -21.82
C LYS A 199 9.24 9.74 -21.32
N PRO A 200 8.29 10.09 -22.21
CA PRO A 200 6.88 10.17 -21.85
C PRO A 200 6.34 8.79 -21.45
N LEU A 201 5.35 8.78 -20.55
CA LEU A 201 4.69 7.53 -20.15
C LEU A 201 3.90 6.93 -21.32
N PRO A 202 3.80 5.59 -21.41
CA PRO A 202 2.88 4.95 -22.32
C PRO A 202 1.43 5.31 -21.97
N ALA A 203 0.57 5.33 -22.99
CA ALA A 203 -0.86 5.50 -22.78
C ALA A 203 -1.41 4.35 -21.92
N PRO A 204 -2.38 4.61 -21.02
CA PRO A 204 -3.06 3.56 -20.28
C PRO A 204 -3.78 2.59 -21.23
N THR A 205 -3.69 1.29 -20.94
CA THR A 205 -4.34 0.22 -21.70
C THR A 205 -5.59 -0.28 -20.98
N ASP A 206 -6.69 -0.47 -21.70
CA ASP A 206 -7.91 -1.10 -21.17
C ASP A 206 -7.85 -2.64 -21.13
N LYS A 207 -6.76 -3.22 -21.66
CA LYS A 207 -6.58 -4.68 -21.68
C LYS A 207 -5.85 -5.12 -20.40
N PRO A 208 -6.44 -5.95 -19.54
CA PRO A 208 -5.72 -6.50 -18.41
C PRO A 208 -4.52 -7.31 -18.91
N VAL A 209 -3.33 -7.05 -18.35
CA VAL A 209 -2.13 -7.85 -18.62
C VAL A 209 -2.43 -9.28 -18.18
N ARG A 210 -2.66 -10.20 -19.12
CA ARG A 210 -2.87 -11.62 -18.81
C ARG A 210 -1.62 -12.13 -18.09
N GLN A 211 -1.80 -12.60 -16.87
CA GLN A 211 -0.78 -13.36 -16.17
C GLN A 211 -0.56 -14.67 -16.94
N PRO A 212 0.68 -15.14 -17.13
CA PRO A 212 0.89 -16.53 -17.52
C PRO A 212 0.27 -17.38 -16.40
N LEU A 213 -0.72 -18.19 -16.75
CA LEU A 213 -1.19 -19.26 -15.87
C LEU A 213 0.04 -20.07 -15.51
N GLY A 214 0.41 -20.08 -14.22
CA GLY A 214 1.44 -20.97 -13.72
C GLY A 214 1.14 -22.39 -14.21
N SER A 215 2.11 -23.00 -14.87
CA SER A 215 2.02 -24.38 -15.36
C SER A 215 1.62 -25.29 -14.20
N ARG A 216 0.34 -25.66 -14.14
CA ARG A 216 -0.07 -26.86 -13.41
C ARG A 216 0.57 -28.01 -14.18
N ASN A 217 1.62 -28.57 -13.60
CA ASN A 217 2.08 -29.90 -13.97
C ASN A 217 0.92 -30.87 -13.77
N THR A 218 0.29 -31.28 -14.88
CA THR A 218 -0.58 -32.45 -14.93
C THR A 218 0.08 -33.48 -15.82
N ASP A 219 1.21 -34.02 -15.37
CA ASP A 219 1.73 -35.28 -15.90
C ASP A 219 1.54 -36.34 -14.83
N GLY A 220 0.51 -37.14 -15.04
CA GLY A 220 0.12 -38.22 -14.16
C GLY A 220 -1.07 -38.97 -14.72
N GLN A 221 -0.86 -39.72 -15.80
CA GLN A 221 -1.43 -41.06 -16.01
C GLN A 221 -0.92 -41.63 -17.36
N SER A 222 0.16 -42.41 -17.27
CA SER A 222 0.53 -43.36 -18.31
C SER A 222 -0.38 -44.58 -18.19
N THR A 223 -0.93 -44.96 -19.33
CA THR A 223 -1.92 -46.00 -19.58
C THR A 223 -1.39 -47.41 -19.30
N SER A 224 -2.21 -48.21 -18.63
CA SER A 224 -2.12 -49.66 -18.62
C SER A 224 -2.64 -50.23 -19.94
N GLU A 225 -1.82 -50.97 -20.69
CA GLU A 225 -2.25 -52.06 -21.58
C GLU A 225 -1.12 -53.11 -21.60
N GLY A 226 -1.45 -54.35 -21.23
CA GLY A 226 -0.58 -55.53 -21.31
C GLY A 226 -0.59 -56.16 -22.71
N PRO A 227 -0.26 -57.45 -22.90
CA PRO A 227 0.01 -58.51 -21.92
C PRO A 227 1.50 -58.85 -21.72
#